data_AF-A0A7Y8M8D0-F1
#
_entry.id   AF-A0A7Y8M8D0-F1
#
_cell.length_a   1.000
_cell.length_b   1.000
_cell.length_c   1.000
_cell.angle_alpha   90.00
_cell.angle_beta   90.00
_cell.angle_gamma   90.00
#
_symmetry.space_group_name_H-M   'P 1'
#
loop_
_entity.id
_entity.type
_entity.pdbx_description
1 polymer ?
#
loop_
_entity_poly.entity_id
_entity_poly.type
_entity_poly.pdbx_seq_one_letter_code
_entity_poly.pdbx_strand_id
1 'polypeptide(L)' 'MDIVLKELFSTDIGLLSLFTIGFIIAMGFWFSWWFKRKINRDE' A
#
# COMPACT_ATOMS: atom_id res chain seq x y z
N MET A 1 -21.61 4.75 -12.24
CA MET A 1 -20.59 4.34 -11.24
C MET A 1 -19.24 5.00 -11.52
N ASP A 2 -19.17 5.89 -12.51
CA ASP A 2 -17.93 6.57 -12.95
C ASP A 2 -17.56 7.80 -12.11
N ILE A 3 -18.54 8.35 -11.42
CA ILE A 3 -18.41 9.53 -10.54
C ILE A 3 -17.50 9.24 -9.33
N VAL A 4 -17.61 8.05 -8.74
CA VAL A 4 -16.86 7.66 -7.54
C VAL A 4 -15.37 7.46 -7.85
N LEU A 5 -15.05 6.80 -8.97
CA LEU A 5 -13.67 6.65 -9.42
C LEU A 5 -13.07 8.01 -9.80
N LYS A 6 -13.86 8.89 -10.41
CA LYS A 6 -13.42 10.24 -10.75
C LYS A 6 -13.18 11.09 -9.50
N GLU A 7 -14.00 11.02 -8.47
CA GLU A 7 -13.71 11.68 -7.18
C GLU A 7 -12.48 11.09 -6.48
N LEU A 8 -12.31 9.76 -6.52
CA LEU A 8 -11.16 9.12 -5.87
C LEU A 8 -9.82 9.51 -6.52
N PHE A 9 -9.79 9.76 -7.83
CA PHE A 9 -8.58 10.17 -8.55
C PHE A 9 -8.46 11.68 -8.76
N SER A 10 -9.55 12.44 -8.68
CA SER A 10 -9.57 13.87 -9.05
C SER A 10 -9.68 14.82 -7.86
N THR A 11 -9.91 14.31 -6.64
CA THR A 11 -10.00 15.11 -5.41
C THR A 11 -8.80 14.82 -4.50
N ASP A 12 -8.24 15.84 -3.85
CA ASP A 12 -7.03 15.73 -3.01
C ASP A 12 -7.11 14.62 -1.95
N ILE A 13 -8.31 14.42 -1.40
CA ILE A 13 -8.61 13.41 -0.38
C ILE A 13 -8.58 12.00 -0.96
N GLY A 14 -9.08 11.80 -2.17
CA GLY A 14 -9.10 10.51 -2.84
C GLY A 14 -7.70 10.01 -3.14
N LEU A 15 -6.81 10.91 -3.58
CA LEU A 15 -5.41 10.58 -3.85
C LEU A 15 -4.64 10.26 -2.56
N LEU A 16 -4.86 11.01 -1.47
CA LEU A 16 -4.28 10.72 -0.15
C LEU A 16 -4.75 9.37 0.42
N SER A 17 -6.03 9.04 0.25
CA SER A 17 -6.61 7.76 0.62
C SER A 17 -5.96 6.61 -0.14
N LEU A 18 -5.88 6.71 -1.47
CA LEU A 18 -5.22 5.72 -2.34
C LEU A 18 -3.74 5.55 -1.97
N PHE A 19 -3.03 6.66 -1.71
CA PHE A 19 -1.65 6.64 -1.27
C PHE A 19 -1.49 5.91 0.06
N THR A 20 -2.38 6.19 1.02
CA THR A 20 -2.35 5.55 2.34
C THR A 20 -2.58 4.04 2.23
N ILE A 21 -3.58 3.62 1.44
CA ILE A 21 -3.88 2.21 1.20
C ILE A 21 -2.69 1.51 0.53
N GLY A 22 -2.12 2.12 -0.51
CA GLY A 22 -0.92 1.61 -1.18
C GLY A 22 0.28 1.51 -0.25
N PHE A 23 0.49 2.50 0.61
CA PHE A 23 1.57 2.53 1.59
C PHE A 23 1.44 1.42 2.65
N ILE A 24 0.23 1.15 3.15
CA ILE A 24 -0.03 0.06 4.10
C ILE A 24 0.29 -1.30 3.47
N ILE A 25 -0.15 -1.52 2.22
CA ILE A 25 0.14 -2.76 1.48
C ILE A 25 1.65 -2.91 1.26
N ALA A 26 2.33 -1.84 0.85
CA ALA A 26 3.78 -1.82 0.67
C ALA A 26 4.52 -2.14 1.98
N MET A 27 4.12 -1.54 3.11
CA MET A 27 4.68 -1.85 4.42
C MET A 27 4.47 -3.31 4.81
N GLY A 28 3.27 -3.87 4.60
CA GLY A 28 2.99 -5.27 4.91
C GLY A 28 3.86 -6.23 4.08
N PHE A 29 4.03 -5.95 2.79
CA PHE A 29 4.89 -6.74 1.92
C PHE A 29 6.37 -6.57 2.28
N TRP A 30 6.80 -5.33 2.56
CA TRP A 30 8.18 -5.03 2.97
C TRP A 30 8.55 -5.72 4.28
N PHE A 31 7.67 -5.69 5.29
CA PHE A 31 7.88 -6.44 6.53
C PHE A 31 7.93 -7.94 6.27
N SER A 32 7.00 -8.49 5.50
CA SER A 32 7.00 -9.92 5.16
C SER A 32 8.29 -10.34 4.46
N TRP A 33 8.79 -9.53 3.53
CA TRP A 33 10.06 -9.75 2.85
C TRP A 33 11.26 -9.60 3.79
N TRP A 34 11.26 -8.59 4.66
CA TRP A 34 12.31 -8.35 5.65
C TRP A 34 12.41 -9.49 6.67
N PHE A 35 11.27 -9.95 7.21
CA PHE A 35 11.20 -11.11 8.12
C PHE A 35 11.65 -12.39 7.41
N LYS A 36 11.18 -12.67 6.19
CA LYS A 36 11.66 -13.81 5.39
C LYS A 36 13.17 -13.78 5.17
N ARG A 37 13.73 -12.60 4.85
CA ARG A 37 15.16 -12.44 4.61
C ARG A 37 15.98 -12.59 5.90
N LYS A 38 15.40 -12.31 7.06
CA LYS A 38 16.03 -12.51 8.37
C LYS A 38 16.01 -13.99 8.78
N ILE A 39 14.86 -14.66 8.60
CA ILE A 39 14.67 -16.08 8.96
C ILE A 39 15.52 -17.02 8.07
N ASN A 40 15.69 -16.69 6.79
CA ASN A 40 16.56 -17.46 5.88
C ASN A 40 18.06 -17.24 6.13
N ARG A 41 18.44 -16.44 7.13
CA ARG A 41 19.84 -16.22 7.50
C ARG A 41 20.28 -17.03 8.72
N ASP A 42 19.38 -17.87 9.23
CA ASP A 42 19.60 -18.80 10.34
C ASP A 42 19.87 -20.25 9.84
N GLU A 43 20.19 -20.41 8.55
CA GLU A 43 20.82 -21.62 7.96
C GLU A 43 22.28 -21.33 7.59
#